data_AF-X1HW00-F1
#
_entry.id   AF-X1HW00-F1
#
_cell.length_a   1.000
_cell.length_b   1.000
_cell.length_c   1.000
_cell.angle_alpha   90.00
_cell.angle_beta   90.00
_cell.angle_gamma   90.00
#
_symmetry.space_group_name_H-M   'P 1'
#
loop_
_entity.id
_entity.type
_entity.pdbx_description
1 polymer ?
#
loop_
_entity_poly.entity_id
_entity_poly.type
_entity_poly.pdbx_seq_one_letter_code
_entity_poly.pdbx_strand_id
1 'polypeptide(L)'
;TRFKGKIAHGMLSASLVSAVLGTKLPGPGCIYLSQSLKFTRPVRVGDMLTAEVEVTNWDSTKKTIRLKTYCFNQAGNEVLVGEAALLVEPLLAQEERPIIKED
;
A
#
# COMPACT_ATOMS: atom_id res chain seq x y z
N THR A 1 -16.47 -7.86 -24.36
CA THR A 1 -15.34 -8.54 -23.65
C THR A 1 -15.89 -9.61 -22.72
N ARG A 2 -15.05 -10.52 -22.19
CA ARG A 2 -15.46 -11.55 -21.21
C ARG A 2 -16.06 -11.00 -19.90
N PHE A 3 -15.83 -9.71 -19.62
CA PHE A 3 -16.25 -9.06 -18.37
C PHE A 3 -17.68 -8.50 -18.38
N LYS A 4 -18.36 -8.49 -19.54
CA LYS A 4 -19.78 -8.08 -19.68
C LYS A 4 -20.12 -6.74 -18.99
N GLY A 5 -19.18 -5.79 -18.98
CA GLY A 5 -19.34 -4.48 -18.33
C GLY A 5 -18.00 -3.75 -18.18
N LYS A 6 -18.05 -2.49 -17.71
CA LYS A 6 -16.86 -1.70 -17.39
C LYS A 6 -16.17 -2.28 -16.15
N ILE A 7 -14.85 -2.30 -16.17
CA ILE A 7 -14.00 -2.68 -15.04
C ILE A 7 -12.97 -1.57 -14.81
N ALA A 8 -12.54 -1.39 -13.57
CA ALA A 8 -11.45 -0.49 -13.25
C ALA A 8 -10.11 -1.09 -13.72
N HIS A 9 -9.14 -0.21 -14.00
CA HIS A 9 -7.76 -0.64 -14.23
C HIS A 9 -7.19 -1.25 -12.95
N GLY A 10 -6.50 -2.38 -13.05
CA GLY A 10 -5.93 -3.07 -11.88
C GLY A 10 -5.03 -2.15 -11.04
N MET A 11 -4.29 -1.24 -11.67
CA MET A 11 -3.44 -0.27 -10.98
C MET A 11 -4.20 0.70 -10.06
N LEU A 12 -5.51 0.89 -10.22
CA LEU A 12 -6.31 1.67 -9.26
C LEU A 12 -6.42 0.96 -7.90
N SER A 13 -6.50 -0.36 -7.87
CA SER A 13 -6.42 -1.11 -6.61
C SER A 13 -4.99 -1.09 -6.03
N ALA A 14 -3.97 -1.11 -6.90
CA ALA A 14 -2.58 -0.99 -6.47
C ALA A 14 -2.25 0.39 -5.87
N SER A 15 -2.90 1.47 -6.34
CA SER A 15 -2.70 2.80 -5.75
C SER A 15 -3.20 2.88 -4.31
N LEU A 16 -4.22 2.09 -3.93
CA LEU A 16 -4.64 1.99 -2.52
C LEU A 16 -3.58 1.31 -1.65
N VAL A 17 -2.93 0.26 -2.16
CA VAL A 17 -1.78 -0.37 -1.48
C VAL A 17 -0.65 0.65 -1.28
N SER A 18 -0.31 1.40 -2.33
CA SER A 18 0.69 2.47 -2.24
C SER A 18 0.32 3.53 -1.21
N ALA A 19 -0.95 3.95 -1.16
CA ALA A 19 -1.42 4.91 -0.18
C ALA A 19 -1.26 4.39 1.26
N VAL A 20 -1.59 3.13 1.55
CA VAL A 20 -1.38 2.53 2.88
C VAL A 20 0.12 2.51 3.22
N LEU A 21 0.97 2.10 2.28
CA LEU A 21 2.41 2.02 2.50
C LEU A 21 3.04 3.39 2.78
N GLY A 22 2.67 4.41 2.00
CA GLY A 22 3.22 5.75 2.12
C GLY A 22 2.63 6.61 3.25
N THR A 23 1.48 6.23 3.81
CA THR A 23 0.76 7.08 4.80
C THR A 23 0.48 6.41 6.14
N LYS A 24 0.45 5.08 6.20
CA LYS A 24 0.11 4.32 7.42
C LYS A 24 1.23 3.43 7.90
N LEU A 25 1.70 2.50 7.07
CA LEU A 25 2.72 1.52 7.45
C LEU A 25 3.50 1.08 6.20
N PRO A 26 4.81 1.39 6.06
CA PRO A 26 5.66 2.04 7.05
C PRO A 26 5.26 3.48 7.39
N GLY A 27 4.61 4.18 6.46
CA GLY A 27 4.19 5.56 6.64
C GLY A 27 5.15 6.57 6.01
N PRO A 28 4.97 7.87 6.30
CA PRO A 28 5.69 8.94 5.62
C PRO A 28 7.21 8.81 5.70
N GLY A 29 7.89 9.12 4.59
CA GLY A 29 9.35 9.08 4.49
C GLY A 29 9.93 7.75 3.99
N CYS A 30 9.11 6.71 3.80
CA CYS A 30 9.56 5.48 3.16
C CYS A 30 9.77 5.65 1.65
N ILE A 31 10.74 4.92 1.09
CA ILE A 31 11.03 4.90 -0.34
C ILE A 31 10.66 3.53 -0.90
N TYR A 32 9.83 3.52 -1.96
CA TYR A 32 9.45 2.30 -2.66
C TYR A 32 10.64 1.75 -3.47
N LEU A 33 11.10 0.54 -3.12
CA LEU A 33 12.21 -0.12 -3.84
C LEU A 33 11.67 -1.04 -4.94
N SER A 34 10.66 -1.85 -4.62
CA SER A 34 10.02 -2.73 -5.59
C SER A 34 8.60 -3.11 -5.20
N GLN A 35 7.80 -3.44 -6.22
CA GLN A 35 6.44 -3.98 -6.08
C GLN A 35 6.24 -5.14 -7.07
N SER A 36 5.70 -6.25 -6.61
CA SER A 36 5.12 -7.30 -7.45
C SER A 36 3.60 -7.34 -7.25
N LEU A 37 2.83 -7.60 -8.32
CA LEU A 37 1.37 -7.60 -8.28
C LEU A 37 0.79 -8.72 -9.13
N LYS A 38 -0.25 -9.36 -8.59
CA LYS A 38 -1.13 -10.27 -9.31
C LYS A 38 -2.57 -9.80 -9.16
N PHE A 39 -3.18 -9.39 -10.27
CA PHE A 39 -4.59 -9.02 -10.32
C PHE A 39 -5.43 -10.28 -10.47
N THR A 40 -6.02 -10.75 -9.37
CA THR A 40 -6.70 -12.05 -9.30
C THR A 40 -8.16 -11.96 -9.73
N ARG A 41 -8.80 -10.79 -9.59
CA ARG A 41 -10.22 -10.57 -9.95
C ARG A 41 -10.44 -9.17 -10.52
N PRO A 42 -11.43 -8.99 -11.43
CA PRO A 42 -11.78 -7.67 -11.93
C PRO A 42 -12.50 -6.85 -10.84
N VAL A 43 -12.14 -5.57 -10.73
CA VAL A 43 -12.85 -4.58 -9.89
C VAL A 43 -13.88 -3.84 -10.74
N ARG A 44 -15.09 -3.65 -10.21
CA ARG A 44 -16.20 -2.97 -10.88
C ARG A 44 -16.50 -1.62 -10.23
N VAL A 45 -17.20 -0.76 -10.97
CA VAL A 45 -17.75 0.48 -10.42
C VAL A 45 -18.71 0.12 -9.27
N GLY A 46 -18.54 0.79 -8.13
CA GLY A 46 -19.32 0.55 -6.92
C GLY A 46 -18.72 -0.48 -5.95
N ASP A 47 -17.64 -1.18 -6.32
CA ASP A 47 -16.93 -2.03 -5.36
C ASP A 47 -16.28 -1.17 -4.27
N MET A 48 -16.42 -1.62 -3.03
CA MET A 48 -15.69 -1.07 -1.89
C MET A 48 -14.43 -1.91 -1.69
N LEU A 49 -13.27 -1.26 -1.74
CA LEU A 49 -11.99 -1.93 -1.64
C LEU A 49 -11.32 -1.66 -0.30
N THR A 50 -10.72 -2.70 0.28
CA THR A 50 -9.87 -2.62 1.47
C THR A 50 -8.46 -3.03 1.07
N ALA A 51 -7.47 -2.16 1.31
CA ALA A 51 -6.07 -2.48 1.14
C ALA A 51 -5.46 -2.89 2.49
N GLU A 52 -4.68 -3.96 2.49
CA GLU A 52 -4.04 -4.51 3.68
C GLU A 52 -2.58 -4.80 3.37
N VAL A 53 -1.70 -4.60 4.36
CA VAL A 53 -0.29 -4.91 4.26
C VAL A 53 0.17 -5.63 5.51
N GLU A 54 1.05 -6.62 5.34
CA GLU A 54 1.60 -7.43 6.42
C GLU A 54 3.12 -7.40 6.35
N VAL A 55 3.79 -6.98 7.42
CA VAL A 55 5.26 -6.99 7.50
C VAL A 55 5.75 -8.43 7.60
N THR A 56 6.56 -8.86 6.63
CA THR A 56 7.13 -10.22 6.61
C THR A 56 8.60 -10.26 6.99
N ASN A 57 9.33 -9.16 6.80
CA ASN A 57 10.74 -9.08 7.15
C ASN A 57 11.18 -7.63 7.40
N TRP A 58 12.04 -7.44 8.39
CA TRP A 58 12.74 -6.18 8.66
C TRP A 58 14.24 -6.46 8.72
N ASP A 59 15.00 -5.76 7.88
CA ASP A 59 16.46 -5.76 7.85
C ASP A 59 16.95 -4.38 8.31
N SER A 60 17.36 -4.28 9.57
CA SER A 60 17.82 -3.02 10.17
C SER A 60 19.16 -2.54 9.60
N THR A 61 20.01 -3.45 9.13
CA THR A 61 21.31 -3.10 8.53
C THR A 61 21.11 -2.44 7.17
N LYS A 62 20.21 -2.99 6.35
CA LYS A 62 19.88 -2.43 5.04
C LYS A 62 18.79 -1.37 5.10
N LYS A 63 18.17 -1.18 6.26
CA LYS A 63 17.03 -0.28 6.47
C LYS A 63 15.86 -0.62 5.55
N THR A 64 15.64 -1.92 5.30
CA THR A 64 14.65 -2.40 4.34
C THR A 64 13.58 -3.22 5.03
N ILE A 65 12.33 -2.96 4.68
CA ILE A 65 11.17 -3.74 5.09
C ILE A 65 10.59 -4.47 3.88
N ARG A 66 10.16 -5.71 4.06
CA ARG A 66 9.37 -6.46 3.08
C ARG A 66 7.97 -6.68 3.63
N LEU A 67 6.98 -6.52 2.76
CA LEU A 67 5.58 -6.71 3.11
C LEU A 67 4.87 -7.58 2.07
N LYS A 68 3.92 -8.38 2.53
CA LYS A 68 2.83 -8.84 1.67
C LYS A 68 1.80 -7.73 1.55
N THR A 69 1.19 -7.63 0.39
CA THR A 69 0.20 -6.61 0.07
C THR A 69 -1.05 -7.24 -0.52
N TYR A 70 -2.21 -6.81 -0.04
CA TYR A 70 -3.50 -7.35 -0.44
C TYR A 70 -4.48 -6.23 -0.75
N CYS A 71 -5.42 -6.52 -1.64
CA CYS A 71 -6.63 -5.74 -1.77
C CYS A 71 -7.84 -6.68 -1.87
N PHE A 72 -8.87 -6.40 -1.07
CA PHE A 72 -10.11 -7.16 -0.99
C PHE A 72 -11.29 -6.31 -1.43
N ASN A 73 -12.33 -6.94 -1.98
CA ASN A 73 -13.62 -6.30 -2.17
C ASN A 73 -14.54 -6.49 -0.93
N GLN A 74 -15.74 -5.91 -0.98
CA GLN A 74 -16.76 -6.01 0.07
C GLN A 74 -17.20 -7.44 0.43
N ALA A 75 -16.95 -8.41 -0.45
CA ALA A 75 -17.25 -9.83 -0.21
C ALA A 75 -16.06 -10.59 0.40
N GLY A 76 -14.98 -9.90 0.77
CA GLY A 76 -13.74 -10.50 1.28
C GLY A 76 -12.94 -11.24 0.21
N ASN A 77 -13.23 -11.05 -1.08
CA ASN A 77 -12.46 -11.68 -2.14
C ASN A 77 -11.23 -10.86 -2.47
N GLU A 78 -10.07 -11.51 -2.51
CA GLU A 78 -8.84 -10.91 -3.02
C GLU A 78 -9.04 -10.49 -4.48
N VAL A 79 -8.79 -9.22 -4.77
CA VAL A 79 -8.75 -8.68 -6.14
C VAL A 79 -7.31 -8.42 -6.59
N LEU A 80 -6.40 -8.25 -5.62
CA LEU A 80 -4.97 -8.05 -5.83
C LEU A 80 -4.20 -8.70 -4.68
N VAL A 81 -3.13 -9.41 -5.02
CA VAL A 81 -2.12 -9.91 -4.07
C VAL A 81 -0.73 -9.52 -4.59
N GLY A 82 0.22 -9.32 -3.71
CA GLY A 82 1.55 -8.87 -4.10
C GLY A 82 2.54 -8.82 -2.94
N GLU A 83 3.75 -8.38 -3.26
CA GLU A 83 4.81 -8.11 -2.29
C GLU A 83 5.45 -6.76 -2.58
N ALA A 84 5.79 -6.05 -1.52
CA ALA A 84 6.48 -4.76 -1.57
C ALA A 84 7.82 -4.85 -0.82
N ALA A 85 8.82 -4.14 -1.32
CA ALA A 85 10.02 -3.82 -0.55
C ALA A 85 10.18 -2.30 -0.47
N LEU A 86 10.40 -1.79 0.73
CA LEU A 86 10.59 -0.38 0.98
C LEU A 86 11.86 -0.14 1.79
N LEU A 87 12.54 0.96 1.49
CA LEU A 87 13.55 1.52 2.35
C LEU A 87 12.85 2.39 3.40
N VAL A 88 13.21 2.21 4.66
CA VAL A 88 12.69 2.96 5.80
C VAL A 88 13.88 3.51 6.56
N GLU A 89 14.13 4.80 6.44
CA GLU A 89 15.12 5.41 7.31
C GLU A 89 14.60 5.44 8.75
N PRO A 90 15.43 5.10 9.74
CA PRO A 90 15.06 5.28 11.13
C PRO A 90 14.63 6.74 11.30
N LEU A 91 13.49 6.96 11.94
CA LEU A 91 13.11 8.29 12.38
C LEU A 91 14.28 8.82 13.21
N LEU A 92 15.03 9.79 12.68
CA LEU A 92 15.71 10.74 13.55
C LEU A 92 14.60 11.29 14.43
N ALA A 93 14.75 11.20 15.76
CA ALA A 93 13.79 11.75 16.70
C ALA A 93 13.36 13.12 16.16
N GLN A 94 12.10 13.24 15.73
CA GLN A 94 11.64 14.48 15.12
C GLN A 94 11.78 15.54 16.20
N GLU A 95 12.66 16.53 15.99
CA GLU A 95 12.55 17.78 16.73
C GLU A 95 11.10 18.25 16.56
N GLU A 96 10.44 18.53 17.69
CA GLU A 96 9.05 18.98 17.71
C GLU A 96 8.86 20.06 16.65
N ARG A 97 7.99 19.79 15.67
CA ARG A 97 7.63 20.79 14.66
C ARG A 97 7.08 21.99 15.41
N PRO A 98 7.67 23.20 15.31
CA PRO A 98 7.20 24.34 16.08
C PRO A 98 5.72 24.56 15.76
N ILE A 99 4.89 24.60 16.80
CA ILE A 99 3.48 24.98 16.70
C ILE A 99 3.49 26.43 16.25
N ILE A 100 3.21 26.67 14.96
CA ILE A 100 2.93 28.02 14.47
C ILE A 100 1.61 28.40 15.15
N LYS A 101 1.68 29.31 16.13
CA LYS A 101 0.48 29.97 16.63
C LYS A 101 -0.01 30.91 15.53
N GLU A 102 -1.23 30.70 15.07
CA GLU A 102 -1.94 31.70 14.27
C GLU A 102 -2.34 32.85 15.20
N ASP A 103 -1.89 34.06 14.88
CA ASP A 103 -2.29 35.33 15.53
C ASP A 103 -3.67 35.80 15.02
#